data_AF-A0A6A7CA45-F1
#
_entry.id   AF-A0A6A7CA45-F1
#
_cell.length_a   1.000
_cell.length_b   1.000
_cell.length_c   1.000
_cell.angle_alpha   90.00
_cell.angle_beta   90.00
_cell.angle_gamma   90.00
#
_symmetry.space_group_name_H-M   'P 1'
#
loop_
_entity.id
_entity.type
_entity.pdbx_description
1 polymer ?
#
loop_
_entity_poly.entity_id
_entity_poly.type
_entity_poly.pdbx_seq_one_letter_code
_entity_poly.pdbx_strand_id
1 'polypeptide(L)'
;MASPVVTTTELAAPAIDEKDEYAKFFWTYTEEPHMTRRKAIIKAHPEVLKLCGPEPLTIPLVLAVVLLQVYCAYSLRNTAFFSWPFFLTAYIIGATANQNLFLAIHEISHNLAFKSPMANRLLAIAANLAIGIPYSASFRPYHLTHHKSLGVDGLDTDLPTALEAWFLDSVAGKAFFATFQIFFYALRPMMVYKVPLTRIHALNIAVQLAFDYTIVKTWGGKALAYLILSSFLAGSLHPCAGHFIAEHYVFAQHSKSLERGKPVSPPPPETFSYYGVLNLFTYNVGLHNEHHDFPAIPWSRLWKLNSIANEFYSELPYHRSWVGVIWQFIWDGKVGLWCRVKRKEGGRMVIMT
;
A
#
# COMPACT_ATOMS: atom_id res chain seq x y z
N MET A 1 32.47 -28.14 -34.58
CA MET A 1 31.05 -27.71 -34.64
C MET A 1 30.93 -26.45 -33.80
N ALA A 2 30.59 -25.33 -34.41
CA ALA A 2 30.47 -24.02 -33.74
C ALA A 2 29.09 -23.88 -33.09
N SER A 3 29.05 -23.43 -31.84
CA SER A 3 27.81 -23.13 -31.11
C SER A 3 27.16 -21.84 -31.62
N PRO A 4 25.82 -21.73 -31.60
CA PRO A 4 25.11 -20.59 -32.19
C PRO A 4 25.21 -19.35 -31.30
N VAL A 5 25.47 -18.21 -31.92
CA VAL A 5 25.38 -16.87 -31.31
C VAL A 5 23.91 -16.46 -31.29
N VAL A 6 23.35 -16.27 -30.10
CA VAL A 6 22.03 -15.65 -29.92
C VAL A 6 22.25 -14.14 -29.82
N THR A 7 21.77 -13.39 -30.80
CA THR A 7 21.80 -11.93 -30.80
C THR A 7 20.54 -11.41 -30.10
N THR A 8 20.68 -10.86 -28.91
CA THR A 8 19.62 -10.08 -28.24
C THR A 8 19.77 -8.61 -28.64
N THR A 9 18.88 -8.13 -29.50
CA THR A 9 18.68 -6.68 -29.70
C THR A 9 17.95 -6.10 -28.49
N GLU A 10 18.68 -5.37 -27.65
CA GLU A 10 18.12 -4.48 -26.63
C GLU A 10 17.53 -3.25 -27.31
N LEU A 11 16.21 -3.07 -27.21
CA LEU A 11 15.59 -1.77 -27.44
C LEU A 11 15.87 -0.90 -26.23
N ALA A 12 16.81 0.04 -26.36
CA ALA A 12 17.15 1.00 -25.32
C ALA A 12 15.95 1.90 -25.03
N ALA A 13 15.47 1.87 -23.78
CA ALA A 13 14.66 2.94 -23.23
C ALA A 13 15.48 4.26 -23.27
N PRO A 14 14.85 5.43 -23.42
CA PRO A 14 15.58 6.69 -23.46
C PRO A 14 16.44 6.85 -22.21
N ALA A 15 17.73 7.09 -22.41
CA ALA A 15 18.71 7.26 -21.34
C ALA A 15 18.38 8.54 -20.56
N ILE A 16 17.72 8.37 -19.41
CA ILE A 16 17.69 9.40 -18.36
C ILE A 16 19.05 9.30 -17.67
N ASP A 17 19.83 10.39 -17.64
CA ASP A 17 21.14 10.42 -16.99
C ASP A 17 21.00 10.04 -15.51
N GLU A 18 21.65 8.95 -15.06
CA GLU A 18 21.68 8.51 -13.66
C GLU A 18 22.05 9.65 -12.69
N LYS A 19 22.85 10.63 -13.15
CA LYS A 19 23.21 11.80 -12.35
C LYS A 19 22.02 12.73 -12.08
N ASP A 20 21.06 12.80 -12.99
CA ASP A 20 19.90 13.69 -12.90
C ASP A 20 18.77 13.06 -12.06
N GLU A 21 18.67 11.72 -12.00
CA GLU A 21 17.83 11.01 -11.01
C GLU A 21 18.40 11.16 -9.60
N TYR A 22 19.72 10.95 -9.45
CA TYR A 22 20.37 11.02 -8.15
C TYR A 22 20.15 12.39 -7.48
N ALA A 23 20.17 13.47 -8.26
CA ALA A 23 19.97 14.83 -7.78
C ALA A 23 18.55 15.14 -7.25
N LYS A 24 17.53 14.33 -7.60
CA LYS A 24 16.11 14.68 -7.37
C LYS A 24 15.44 13.90 -6.24
N PHE A 25 15.94 12.72 -5.87
CA PHE A 25 15.48 11.99 -4.68
C PHE A 25 16.27 12.38 -3.41
N PHE A 26 15.72 12.04 -2.23
CA PHE A 26 16.46 12.10 -0.97
C PHE A 26 17.23 10.80 -0.80
N TRP A 27 18.55 10.84 -0.68
CA TRP A 27 19.37 9.64 -0.49
C TRP A 27 19.87 9.55 0.94
N THR A 28 19.95 8.33 1.48
CA THR A 28 20.59 8.07 2.78
C THR A 28 21.44 6.80 2.75
N TYR A 29 22.48 6.79 3.60
CA TYR A 29 23.29 5.62 3.92
C TYR A 29 22.89 4.96 5.24
N THR A 30 21.96 5.55 5.99
CA THR A 30 21.46 4.98 7.24
C THR A 30 20.47 3.85 6.96
N GLU A 31 20.50 2.81 7.79
CA GLU A 31 19.45 1.79 7.80
C GLU A 31 18.08 2.42 8.05
N GLU A 32 17.01 1.70 7.72
CA GLU A 32 15.64 2.15 7.98
C GLU A 32 15.40 2.35 9.50
N PRO A 33 14.64 3.38 9.91
CA PRO A 33 14.56 3.84 11.29
C PRO A 33 13.82 2.87 12.22
N HIS A 34 12.99 1.99 11.67
CA HIS A 34 12.08 1.11 12.41
C HIS A 34 12.83 0.01 13.14
N MET A 35 13.84 -0.62 12.55
CA MET A 35 14.65 -1.62 13.26
C MET A 35 15.35 -1.00 14.49
N THR A 36 15.91 0.19 14.35
CA THR A 36 16.60 0.89 15.44
C THR A 36 15.62 1.30 16.54
N ARG A 37 14.50 1.92 16.16
CA ARG A 37 13.47 2.35 17.12
C ARG A 37 12.81 1.17 17.82
N ARG A 38 12.48 0.09 17.10
CA ARG A 38 11.98 -1.18 17.68
C ARG A 38 12.91 -1.73 18.76
N LYS A 39 14.23 -1.78 18.50
CA LYS A 39 15.21 -2.26 19.50
C LYS A 39 15.24 -1.37 20.75
N ALA A 40 15.18 -0.06 20.56
CA ALA A 40 15.14 0.89 21.67
C ALA A 40 13.86 0.76 22.50
N ILE A 41 12.69 0.65 21.85
CA ILE A 41 11.40 0.41 22.50
C ILE A 41 11.40 -0.92 23.27
N ILE A 42 11.86 -2.02 22.68
CA ILE A 42 11.91 -3.32 23.38
C ILE A 42 12.80 -3.25 24.63
N LYS A 43 13.90 -2.48 24.56
CA LYS A 43 14.81 -2.31 25.70
C LYS A 43 14.15 -1.51 26.83
N ALA A 44 13.41 -0.45 26.50
CA ALA A 44 12.75 0.42 27.49
C ALA A 44 11.43 -0.17 28.01
N HIS A 45 10.67 -0.80 27.12
CA HIS A 45 9.29 -1.29 27.32
C HIS A 45 9.13 -2.73 26.81
N PRO A 46 9.80 -3.74 27.40
CA PRO A 46 9.71 -5.13 26.95
C PRO A 46 8.27 -5.69 26.97
N GLU A 47 7.37 -5.10 27.75
CA GLU A 47 5.95 -5.45 27.82
C GLU A 47 5.21 -5.27 26.48
N VAL A 48 5.70 -4.45 25.54
CA VAL A 48 5.07 -4.29 24.22
C VAL A 48 5.03 -5.60 23.44
N LEU A 49 5.98 -6.52 23.69
CA LEU A 49 6.01 -7.83 23.06
C LEU A 49 4.79 -8.70 23.42
N LYS A 50 4.11 -8.41 24.54
CA LYS A 50 2.86 -9.07 24.92
C LYS A 50 1.68 -8.66 24.04
N LEU A 51 1.81 -7.58 23.28
CA LEU A 51 0.77 -7.13 22.34
C LEU A 51 0.82 -7.93 21.02
N CYS A 52 1.93 -8.59 20.72
CA CYS A 52 2.12 -9.36 19.49
C CYS A 52 1.15 -10.55 19.40
N GLY A 53 0.79 -10.91 18.17
CA GLY A 53 0.00 -12.09 17.87
C GLY A 53 -1.32 -11.77 17.18
N PRO A 54 -2.16 -12.79 16.95
CA PRO A 54 -3.33 -12.64 16.12
C PRO A 54 -4.41 -11.75 16.77
N GLU A 55 -5.24 -11.18 15.90
CA GLU A 55 -6.46 -10.44 16.19
C GLU A 55 -7.64 -11.13 15.48
N PRO A 56 -8.33 -12.06 16.17
CA PRO A 56 -9.47 -12.79 15.62
C PRO A 56 -10.62 -11.91 15.14
N LEU A 57 -10.78 -10.68 15.66
CA LEU A 57 -11.82 -9.74 15.22
C LEU A 57 -11.67 -9.36 13.73
N THR A 58 -10.47 -9.50 13.17
CA THR A 58 -10.22 -9.28 11.74
C THR A 58 -11.08 -10.19 10.86
N ILE A 59 -11.35 -11.42 11.29
CA ILE A 59 -12.07 -12.44 10.51
C ILE A 59 -13.54 -12.04 10.27
N PRO A 60 -14.39 -11.83 11.31
CA PRO A 60 -15.78 -11.46 11.10
C PRO A 60 -15.91 -10.09 10.42
N LEU A 61 -14.99 -9.16 10.64
CA LEU A 61 -15.00 -7.86 9.94
C LEU A 61 -14.79 -8.03 8.44
N VAL A 62 -13.79 -8.80 8.02
CA VAL A 62 -13.56 -9.10 6.60
C VAL A 62 -14.79 -9.73 5.97
N LEU A 63 -15.36 -10.76 6.60
CA LEU A 63 -16.54 -11.44 6.07
C LEU A 63 -17.74 -10.50 5.98
N ALA A 64 -17.97 -9.64 6.99
CA ALA A 64 -19.04 -8.67 6.98
C ALA A 64 -18.89 -7.64 5.84
N VAL A 65 -17.67 -7.15 5.59
CA VAL A 65 -17.41 -6.17 4.54
C VAL A 65 -17.51 -6.80 3.13
N VAL A 66 -17.04 -8.04 2.96
CA VAL A 66 -17.27 -8.79 1.71
C VAL A 66 -18.76 -8.99 1.48
N LEU A 67 -19.53 -9.39 2.50
CA LEU A 67 -20.98 -9.56 2.38
C LEU A 67 -21.69 -8.25 2.05
N LEU A 68 -21.27 -7.13 2.63
CA LEU A 68 -21.77 -5.79 2.29
C LEU A 68 -21.55 -5.48 0.81
N GLN A 69 -20.35 -5.73 0.29
CA GLN A 69 -20.03 -5.51 -1.12
C GLN A 69 -20.87 -6.38 -2.04
N VAL A 70 -21.02 -7.66 -1.71
CA VAL A 70 -21.87 -8.61 -2.45
C VAL A 70 -23.33 -8.17 -2.43
N TYR A 71 -23.84 -7.69 -1.29
CA TYR A 71 -25.19 -7.15 -1.17
C TYR A 71 -25.39 -5.89 -2.03
N CYS A 72 -24.44 -4.96 -2.03
CA CYS A 72 -24.50 -3.77 -2.88
C CYS A 72 -24.44 -4.14 -4.38
N ALA A 73 -23.56 -5.06 -4.76
CA ALA A 73 -23.45 -5.56 -6.14
C ALA A 73 -24.77 -6.18 -6.61
N TYR A 74 -25.38 -7.03 -5.78
CA TYR A 74 -26.70 -7.61 -6.06
C TYR A 74 -27.78 -6.52 -6.15
N SER A 75 -27.81 -5.57 -5.21
CA SER A 75 -28.84 -4.52 -5.17
C SER A 75 -28.78 -3.60 -6.39
N LEU A 76 -27.58 -3.31 -6.91
CA LEU A 76 -27.37 -2.46 -8.08
C LEU A 76 -27.50 -3.18 -9.43
N ARG A 77 -27.72 -4.50 -9.45
CA ARG A 77 -27.73 -5.31 -10.69
C ARG A 77 -28.67 -4.79 -11.77
N ASN A 78 -29.81 -4.21 -11.38
CA ASN A 78 -30.80 -3.64 -12.30
C ASN A 78 -30.73 -2.12 -12.43
N THR A 79 -29.84 -1.46 -11.69
CA THR A 79 -29.63 -0.01 -11.74
C THR A 79 -28.87 0.38 -13.01
N ALA A 80 -29.16 1.54 -13.61
CA ALA A 80 -28.41 2.03 -14.75
C ALA A 80 -26.97 2.40 -14.33
N PHE A 81 -25.97 2.02 -15.14
CA PHE A 81 -24.56 2.19 -14.79
C PHE A 81 -24.19 3.67 -14.59
N PHE A 82 -24.59 4.54 -15.51
CA PHE A 82 -24.30 5.98 -15.44
C PHE A 82 -25.27 6.78 -14.55
N SER A 83 -25.84 6.16 -13.52
CA SER A 83 -26.80 6.83 -12.63
C SER A 83 -26.15 7.27 -11.32
N TRP A 84 -26.68 8.33 -10.74
CA TRP A 84 -26.24 8.81 -9.43
C TRP A 84 -26.31 7.75 -8.33
N PRO A 85 -27.39 6.94 -8.19
CA PRO A 85 -27.40 5.86 -7.21
C PRO A 85 -26.24 4.88 -7.39
N PHE A 86 -25.92 4.48 -8.63
CA PHE A 86 -24.81 3.56 -8.89
C PHE A 86 -23.46 4.16 -8.48
N PHE A 87 -23.16 5.38 -8.95
CA PHE A 87 -21.90 6.04 -8.65
C PHE A 87 -21.73 6.41 -7.18
N LEU A 88 -22.77 6.95 -6.52
CA LEU A 88 -22.71 7.32 -5.12
C LEU A 88 -22.56 6.09 -4.21
N THR A 89 -23.25 4.98 -4.51
CA THR A 89 -23.05 3.72 -3.79
C THR A 89 -21.63 3.18 -4.00
N ALA A 90 -21.12 3.17 -5.24
CA ALA A 90 -19.76 2.73 -5.54
C ALA A 90 -18.68 3.60 -4.86
N TYR A 91 -18.89 4.91 -4.78
CA TYR A 91 -17.91 5.82 -4.19
C TYR A 91 -17.99 5.85 -2.66
N ILE A 92 -19.17 6.01 -2.06
CA ILE A 92 -19.29 6.20 -0.61
C ILE A 92 -19.18 4.87 0.13
N ILE A 93 -19.98 3.88 -0.28
CA ILE A 93 -19.99 2.56 0.37
C ILE A 93 -18.90 1.69 -0.22
N GLY A 94 -18.89 1.56 -1.54
CA GLY A 94 -18.00 0.69 -2.29
C GLY A 94 -16.53 0.99 -2.05
N ALA A 95 -16.09 2.23 -2.30
CA ALA A 95 -14.70 2.62 -2.17
C ALA A 95 -14.21 2.55 -0.72
N THR A 96 -15.04 2.97 0.25
CA THR A 96 -14.71 2.85 1.68
C THR A 96 -14.55 1.39 2.10
N ALA A 97 -15.46 0.52 1.69
CA ALA A 97 -15.38 -0.91 2.01
C ALA A 97 -14.21 -1.61 1.28
N ASN A 98 -13.87 -1.21 0.06
CA ASN A 98 -12.69 -1.76 -0.61
C ASN A 98 -11.38 -1.21 -0.02
N GLN A 99 -11.36 0.03 0.46
CA GLN A 99 -10.25 0.52 1.28
C GLN A 99 -10.05 -0.30 2.55
N ASN A 100 -11.15 -0.62 3.23
CA ASN A 100 -11.12 -1.53 4.37
C ASN A 100 -10.53 -2.90 3.98
N LEU A 101 -11.00 -3.50 2.87
CA LEU A 101 -10.51 -4.82 2.43
C LEU A 101 -9.05 -4.80 1.94
N PHE A 102 -8.58 -3.73 1.32
CA PHE A 102 -7.16 -3.55 0.99
C PHE A 102 -6.32 -3.61 2.25
N LEU A 103 -6.73 -2.91 3.30
CA LEU A 103 -6.00 -2.89 4.56
C LEU A 103 -6.20 -4.13 5.42
N ALA A 104 -7.32 -4.84 5.24
CA ALA A 104 -7.47 -6.18 5.81
C ALA A 104 -6.48 -7.15 5.17
N ILE A 105 -6.33 -7.14 3.84
CA ILE A 105 -5.35 -7.99 3.13
C ILE A 105 -3.93 -7.63 3.55
N HIS A 106 -3.65 -6.35 3.80
CA HIS A 106 -2.42 -5.88 4.44
C HIS A 106 -2.19 -6.52 5.81
N GLU A 107 -3.12 -6.41 6.76
CA GLU A 107 -3.01 -7.02 8.09
C GLU A 107 -2.84 -8.55 8.02
N ILE A 108 -3.62 -9.20 7.15
CA ILE A 108 -3.57 -10.66 6.95
C ILE A 108 -2.21 -11.09 6.38
N SER A 109 -1.55 -10.25 5.58
CA SER A 109 -0.23 -10.53 5.01
C SER A 109 0.86 -10.70 6.08
N HIS A 110 0.69 -10.03 7.22
CA HIS A 110 1.51 -10.18 8.42
C HIS A 110 1.13 -11.40 9.28
N ASN A 111 0.18 -12.22 8.83
CA ASN A 111 -0.41 -13.35 9.55
C ASN A 111 -1.10 -12.95 10.86
N LEU A 112 -1.77 -11.79 10.87
CA LEU A 112 -2.39 -11.26 12.09
C LEU A 112 -3.84 -11.71 12.27
N ALA A 113 -4.49 -12.41 11.33
CA ALA A 113 -5.83 -12.95 11.56
C ALA A 113 -5.81 -14.33 12.25
N PHE A 114 -4.86 -15.18 11.87
CA PHE A 114 -4.69 -16.53 12.43
C PHE A 114 -3.23 -16.82 12.78
N LYS A 115 -2.99 -17.78 13.69
CA LYS A 115 -1.63 -18.33 13.87
C LYS A 115 -1.14 -19.13 12.64
N SER A 116 -2.06 -19.74 11.89
CA SER A 116 -1.74 -20.54 10.71
C SER A 116 -1.50 -19.64 9.48
N PRO A 117 -0.31 -19.67 8.85
CA PRO A 117 -0.06 -18.91 7.63
C PRO A 117 -1.00 -19.30 6.48
N MET A 118 -1.39 -20.57 6.39
CA MET A 118 -2.33 -21.01 5.34
C MET A 118 -3.74 -20.45 5.57
N ALA A 119 -4.22 -20.43 6.80
CA ALA A 119 -5.54 -19.85 7.11
C ALA A 119 -5.59 -18.36 6.77
N ASN A 120 -4.52 -17.61 7.04
CA ASN A 120 -4.40 -16.21 6.61
C ASN A 120 -4.45 -16.09 5.08
N ARG A 121 -3.71 -16.91 4.34
CA ARG A 121 -3.74 -16.89 2.86
C ARG A 121 -5.15 -17.16 2.31
N LEU A 122 -5.88 -18.11 2.89
CA LEU A 122 -7.27 -18.38 2.49
C LEU A 122 -8.23 -17.24 2.83
N LEU A 123 -8.08 -16.61 4.00
CA LEU A 123 -8.87 -15.43 4.36
C LEU A 123 -8.56 -14.24 3.45
N ALA A 124 -7.30 -14.04 3.06
CA ALA A 124 -6.91 -13.00 2.11
C ALA A 124 -7.56 -13.22 0.73
N ILE A 125 -7.67 -14.47 0.26
CA ILE A 125 -8.41 -14.81 -0.96
C ILE A 125 -9.90 -14.49 -0.80
N ALA A 126 -10.49 -14.79 0.37
CA ALA A 126 -11.90 -14.45 0.64
C ALA A 126 -12.13 -12.92 0.66
N ALA A 127 -11.24 -12.17 1.32
CA ALA A 127 -11.26 -10.69 1.30
C ALA A 127 -11.14 -10.13 -0.12
N ASN A 128 -10.33 -10.78 -0.97
CA ASN A 128 -10.08 -10.38 -2.34
C ASN A 128 -11.33 -10.48 -3.24
N LEU A 129 -12.32 -11.32 -2.91
CA LEU A 129 -13.49 -11.55 -3.76
C LEU A 129 -14.20 -10.24 -4.16
N ALA A 130 -14.38 -9.33 -3.21
CA ALA A 130 -15.06 -8.05 -3.44
C ALA A 130 -14.19 -7.01 -4.18
N ILE A 131 -12.92 -7.31 -4.44
CA ILE A 131 -12.03 -6.45 -5.22
C ILE A 131 -12.25 -6.63 -6.73
N GLY A 132 -12.69 -7.83 -7.15
CA GLY A 132 -12.97 -8.16 -8.56
C GLY A 132 -11.73 -8.46 -9.42
N ILE A 133 -10.52 -8.45 -8.83
CA ILE A 133 -9.26 -8.77 -9.51
C ILE A 133 -8.35 -9.54 -8.53
N PRO A 134 -7.70 -10.65 -8.92
CA PRO A 134 -6.92 -11.48 -8.01
C PRO A 134 -5.55 -10.86 -7.69
N TYR A 135 -5.41 -10.14 -6.57
CA TYR A 135 -4.15 -9.47 -6.21
C TYR A 135 -3.54 -9.88 -4.85
N SER A 136 -4.35 -10.40 -3.92
CA SER A 136 -3.94 -10.69 -2.54
C SER A 136 -2.70 -11.58 -2.40
N ALA A 137 -2.56 -12.59 -3.28
CA ALA A 137 -1.40 -13.48 -3.29
C ALA A 137 -0.10 -12.75 -3.66
N SER A 138 -0.16 -11.86 -4.66
CA SER A 138 0.99 -11.07 -5.11
C SER A 138 1.31 -9.93 -4.16
N PHE A 139 0.32 -9.35 -3.49
CA PHE A 139 0.50 -8.24 -2.56
C PHE A 139 1.49 -8.59 -1.43
N ARG A 140 1.29 -9.75 -0.79
CA ARG A 140 2.07 -10.16 0.39
C ARG A 140 3.60 -10.10 0.21
N PRO A 141 4.23 -10.74 -0.80
CA PRO A 141 5.68 -10.71 -0.94
C PRO A 141 6.24 -9.30 -1.22
N TYR A 142 5.56 -8.48 -2.03
CA TYR A 142 5.98 -7.09 -2.26
C TYR A 142 5.88 -6.29 -0.96
N HIS A 143 4.74 -6.39 -0.27
CA HIS A 143 4.50 -5.67 0.99
C HIS A 143 5.50 -6.03 2.11
N LEU A 144 5.77 -7.32 2.30
CA LEU A 144 6.77 -7.75 3.29
C LEU A 144 8.19 -7.34 2.90
N THR A 145 8.49 -7.24 1.60
CA THR A 145 9.77 -6.73 1.10
C THR A 145 9.90 -5.24 1.40
N HIS A 146 8.85 -4.47 1.19
CA HIS A 146 8.77 -3.04 1.54
C HIS A 146 9.07 -2.81 3.03
N HIS A 147 8.43 -3.52 3.95
CA HIS A 147 8.76 -3.40 5.38
C HIS A 147 10.21 -3.75 5.74
N LYS A 148 10.83 -4.66 4.99
CA LYS A 148 12.18 -5.16 5.27
C LYS A 148 13.28 -4.37 4.57
N SER A 149 12.94 -3.70 3.48
CA SER A 149 13.86 -3.04 2.56
C SER A 149 13.35 -1.64 2.20
N LEU A 150 12.74 -0.94 3.15
CA LEU A 150 12.10 0.35 2.97
C LEU A 150 13.05 1.34 2.29
N GLY A 151 12.60 1.94 1.19
CA GLY A 151 13.37 2.90 0.42
C GLY A 151 14.57 2.30 -0.34
N VAL A 152 14.79 0.98 -0.36
CA VAL A 152 15.87 0.39 -1.14
C VAL A 152 15.47 0.34 -2.62
N ASP A 153 16.25 1.01 -3.46
CA ASP A 153 15.97 1.10 -4.90
C ASP A 153 16.00 -0.30 -5.56
N GLY A 154 15.03 -0.56 -6.43
CA GLY A 154 14.85 -1.87 -7.06
C GLY A 154 14.25 -2.99 -6.18
N LEU A 155 14.13 -2.78 -4.86
CA LEU A 155 13.47 -3.73 -3.94
C LEU A 155 12.17 -3.20 -3.33
N ASP A 156 12.13 -1.91 -3.01
CA ASP A 156 10.91 -1.25 -2.55
C ASP A 156 10.09 -0.76 -3.75
N THR A 157 9.12 -1.59 -4.17
CA THR A 157 8.26 -1.30 -5.32
C THR A 157 7.22 -0.21 -5.06
N ASP A 158 7.14 0.30 -3.84
CA ASP A 158 6.34 1.47 -3.51
C ASP A 158 6.98 2.79 -4.02
N LEU A 159 8.29 2.79 -4.25
CA LEU A 159 9.01 3.94 -4.81
C LEU A 159 8.60 4.19 -6.27
N PRO A 160 8.25 5.43 -6.64
CA PRO A 160 8.14 5.81 -8.04
C PRO A 160 9.46 5.66 -8.79
N THR A 161 9.36 5.26 -10.05
CA THR A 161 10.47 5.31 -10.99
C THR A 161 10.79 6.76 -11.36
N ALA A 162 12.04 7.04 -11.78
CA ALA A 162 12.40 8.38 -12.27
C ALA A 162 11.55 8.81 -13.48
N LEU A 163 11.17 7.88 -14.34
CA LEU A 163 10.31 8.15 -15.49
C LEU A 163 8.92 8.64 -15.05
N GLU A 164 8.28 7.92 -14.13
CA GLU A 164 6.99 8.34 -13.55
C GLU A 164 7.12 9.69 -12.88
N ALA A 165 8.18 9.87 -12.07
CA ALA A 165 8.37 11.09 -11.30
C ALA A 165 8.60 12.31 -12.19
N TRP A 166 9.35 12.16 -13.27
CA TRP A 166 9.56 13.21 -14.27
C TRP A 166 8.29 13.50 -15.08
N PHE A 167 7.61 12.46 -15.58
CA PHE A 167 6.44 12.60 -16.46
C PHE A 167 5.24 13.20 -15.73
N LEU A 168 5.09 12.92 -14.44
CA LEU A 168 3.95 13.33 -13.62
C LEU A 168 4.25 14.58 -12.76
N ASP A 169 5.37 15.27 -12.97
CA ASP A 169 5.80 16.45 -12.18
C ASP A 169 5.07 17.74 -12.56
N SER A 170 3.73 17.72 -12.46
CA SER A 170 2.87 18.89 -12.66
C SER A 170 1.58 18.74 -11.84
N VAL A 171 0.79 19.81 -11.69
CA VAL A 171 -0.52 19.70 -11.03
C VAL A 171 -1.41 18.66 -11.72
N ALA A 172 -1.46 18.66 -13.06
CA ALA A 172 -2.23 17.70 -13.83
C ALA A 172 -1.66 16.27 -13.73
N GLY A 173 -0.34 16.12 -13.78
CA GLY A 173 0.34 14.83 -13.64
C GLY A 173 0.14 14.22 -12.25
N LYS A 174 0.24 15.02 -11.19
CA LYS A 174 -0.01 14.59 -9.81
C LYS A 174 -1.48 14.29 -9.54
N ALA A 175 -2.41 15.06 -10.14
CA ALA A 175 -3.83 14.74 -10.11
C ALA A 175 -4.13 13.42 -10.84
N PHE A 176 -3.50 13.18 -11.99
CA PHE A 176 -3.57 11.89 -12.69
C PHE A 176 -3.03 10.76 -11.82
N PHE A 177 -1.84 10.93 -11.22
CA PHE A 177 -1.28 9.96 -10.29
C PHE A 177 -2.24 9.62 -9.16
N ALA A 178 -2.77 10.62 -8.45
CA ALA A 178 -3.69 10.44 -7.33
C ALA A 178 -5.06 9.86 -7.75
N THR A 179 -5.50 10.08 -9.00
CA THR A 179 -6.73 9.48 -9.54
C THR A 179 -6.53 8.02 -9.93
N PHE A 180 -5.36 7.66 -10.47
CA PHE A 180 -5.08 6.32 -11.00
C PHE A 180 -4.11 5.53 -10.11
N GLN A 181 -3.98 5.93 -8.85
CA GLN A 181 -2.92 5.50 -7.96
C GLN A 181 -2.86 3.98 -7.81
N ILE A 182 -4.03 3.34 -7.70
CA ILE A 182 -4.15 1.88 -7.60
C ILE A 182 -3.44 1.14 -8.75
N PHE A 183 -3.39 1.72 -9.95
CA PHE A 183 -2.72 1.11 -11.09
C PHE A 183 -1.20 1.20 -10.97
N PHE A 184 -0.66 2.29 -10.40
CA PHE A 184 0.77 2.37 -10.10
C PHE A 184 1.16 1.30 -9.09
N TYR A 185 0.39 1.13 -8.01
CA TYR A 185 0.62 0.08 -7.02
C TYR A 185 0.45 -1.35 -7.58
N ALA A 186 -0.45 -1.56 -8.52
CA ALA A 186 -0.68 -2.88 -9.12
C ALA A 186 0.35 -3.23 -10.20
N LEU A 187 0.72 -2.27 -11.05
CA LEU A 187 1.51 -2.50 -12.26
C LEU A 187 3.01 -2.27 -12.07
N ARG A 188 3.40 -1.22 -11.33
CA ARG A 188 4.82 -0.89 -11.12
C ARG A 188 5.61 -2.05 -10.53
N PRO A 189 5.14 -2.79 -9.51
CA PRO A 189 5.92 -3.89 -8.96
C PRO A 189 6.33 -4.90 -10.02
N MET A 190 5.43 -5.24 -10.95
CA MET A 190 5.69 -6.21 -12.03
C MET A 190 6.72 -5.72 -13.06
N MET A 191 6.96 -4.41 -13.13
CA MET A 191 7.94 -3.78 -14.01
C MET A 191 9.31 -3.64 -13.32
N VAL A 192 9.35 -3.53 -11.99
CA VAL A 192 10.59 -3.41 -11.21
C VAL A 192 11.22 -4.79 -11.00
N TYR A 193 10.49 -5.73 -10.40
CA TYR A 193 10.95 -7.12 -10.28
C TYR A 193 9.77 -8.09 -10.21
N LYS A 194 9.98 -9.34 -10.62
CA LYS A 194 8.90 -10.34 -10.67
C LYS A 194 9.04 -11.35 -9.53
N VAL A 195 7.97 -11.50 -8.74
CA VAL A 195 7.85 -12.60 -7.79
C VAL A 195 7.46 -13.90 -8.51
N PRO A 196 8.04 -15.07 -8.16
CA PRO A 196 7.64 -16.34 -8.73
C PRO A 196 6.17 -16.67 -8.42
N LEU A 197 5.43 -17.15 -9.43
CA LEU A 197 4.06 -17.62 -9.24
C LEU A 197 4.05 -18.94 -8.45
N THR A 198 3.16 -19.02 -7.46
CA THR A 198 3.01 -20.19 -6.57
C THR A 198 1.62 -20.80 -6.69
N ARG A 199 1.40 -21.96 -6.04
CA ARG A 199 0.07 -22.60 -5.97
C ARG A 199 -1.00 -21.67 -5.35
N ILE A 200 -0.62 -20.77 -4.45
CA ILE A 200 -1.54 -19.79 -3.86
C ILE A 200 -1.97 -18.74 -4.88
N HIS A 201 -1.08 -18.35 -5.80
CA HIS A 201 -1.46 -17.45 -6.90
C HIS A 201 -2.48 -18.13 -7.82
N ALA A 202 -2.22 -19.38 -8.21
CA ALA A 202 -3.15 -20.16 -9.02
C ALA A 202 -4.52 -20.32 -8.33
N LEU A 203 -4.53 -20.60 -7.01
CA LEU A 203 -5.76 -20.68 -6.23
C LEU A 203 -6.51 -19.35 -6.18
N ASN A 204 -5.83 -18.23 -5.90
CA ASN A 204 -6.44 -16.90 -5.86
C ASN A 204 -7.07 -16.52 -7.20
N ILE A 205 -6.36 -16.77 -8.31
CA ILE A 205 -6.87 -16.54 -9.67
C ILE A 205 -8.10 -17.42 -9.94
N ALA A 206 -8.01 -18.73 -9.68
CA ALA A 206 -9.11 -19.65 -9.94
C ALA A 206 -10.37 -19.29 -9.14
N VAL A 207 -10.22 -18.98 -7.85
CA VAL A 207 -11.32 -18.59 -6.96
C VAL A 207 -11.94 -17.26 -7.39
N GLN A 208 -11.11 -16.25 -7.70
CA GLN A 208 -11.62 -14.94 -8.15
C GLN A 208 -12.38 -15.07 -9.47
N LEU A 209 -11.81 -15.75 -10.48
CA LEU A 209 -12.47 -15.92 -11.77
C LEU A 209 -13.77 -16.72 -11.66
N ALA A 210 -13.80 -17.76 -10.80
CA ALA A 210 -15.03 -18.52 -10.55
C ALA A 210 -16.10 -17.65 -9.87
N PHE A 211 -15.71 -16.82 -8.92
CA PHE A 211 -16.60 -15.87 -8.25
C PHE A 211 -17.14 -14.83 -9.24
N ASP A 212 -16.27 -14.14 -9.98
CA ASP A 212 -16.64 -13.12 -10.96
C ASP A 212 -17.56 -13.68 -12.05
N TYR A 213 -17.23 -14.88 -12.56
CA TYR A 213 -18.08 -15.59 -13.51
C TYR A 213 -19.48 -15.87 -12.93
N THR A 214 -19.55 -16.31 -11.67
CA THR A 214 -20.82 -16.57 -10.99
C THR A 214 -21.64 -15.29 -10.84
N ILE A 215 -21.01 -14.17 -10.44
CA ILE A 215 -21.66 -12.86 -10.34
C ILE A 215 -22.20 -12.41 -11.70
N VAL A 216 -21.40 -12.47 -12.75
CA VAL A 216 -21.81 -12.05 -14.10
C VAL A 216 -22.93 -12.94 -14.63
N LYS A 217 -22.83 -14.26 -14.44
CA LYS A 217 -23.82 -15.21 -14.95
C LYS A 217 -25.17 -15.09 -14.23
N THR A 218 -25.17 -14.77 -12.94
CA THR A 218 -26.40 -14.74 -12.12
C THR A 218 -27.01 -13.34 -12.00
N TRP A 219 -26.19 -12.28 -11.89
CA TRP A 219 -26.64 -10.90 -11.66
C TRP A 219 -26.29 -9.93 -12.80
N GLY A 220 -25.49 -10.36 -13.77
CA GLY A 220 -25.11 -9.56 -14.93
C GLY A 220 -23.85 -8.72 -14.71
N GLY A 221 -23.28 -8.22 -15.81
CA GLY A 221 -21.99 -7.51 -15.82
C GLY A 221 -21.95 -6.24 -14.95
N LYS A 222 -23.10 -5.59 -14.70
CA LYS A 222 -23.17 -4.39 -13.85
C LYS A 222 -22.81 -4.67 -12.39
N ALA A 223 -23.10 -5.87 -11.88
CA ALA A 223 -22.75 -6.25 -10.52
C ALA A 223 -21.22 -6.38 -10.37
N LEU A 224 -20.54 -7.01 -11.34
CA LEU A 224 -19.08 -7.06 -11.36
C LEU A 224 -18.47 -5.66 -11.60
N ALA A 225 -19.08 -4.86 -12.48
CA ALA A 225 -18.63 -3.49 -12.74
C ALA A 225 -18.67 -2.62 -11.49
N TYR A 226 -19.66 -2.82 -10.60
CA TYR A 226 -19.71 -2.16 -9.30
C TYR A 226 -18.50 -2.53 -8.42
N LEU A 227 -18.13 -3.81 -8.33
CA LEU A 227 -16.98 -4.26 -7.54
C LEU A 227 -15.66 -3.67 -8.06
N ILE A 228 -15.45 -3.74 -9.38
CA ILE A 228 -14.25 -3.19 -10.03
C ILE A 228 -14.20 -1.66 -9.88
N LEU A 229 -15.33 -0.97 -10.09
CA LEU A 229 -15.41 0.49 -9.92
C LEU A 229 -15.13 0.90 -8.47
N SER A 230 -15.64 0.14 -7.50
CA SER A 230 -15.38 0.35 -6.07
C SER A 230 -13.89 0.21 -5.74
N SER A 231 -13.22 -0.80 -6.29
CA SER A 231 -11.76 -0.97 -6.16
C SER A 231 -10.97 0.15 -6.79
N PHE A 232 -11.37 0.61 -7.98
CA PHE A 232 -10.74 1.73 -8.65
C PHE A 232 -10.86 3.00 -7.79
N LEU A 233 -12.09 3.36 -7.40
CA LEU A 233 -12.37 4.55 -6.60
C LEU A 233 -11.71 4.50 -5.22
N ALA A 234 -11.60 3.30 -4.62
CA ALA A 234 -10.90 3.09 -3.35
C ALA A 234 -9.46 3.62 -3.40
N GLY A 235 -8.71 3.32 -4.47
CA GLY A 235 -7.35 3.84 -4.66
C GLY A 235 -7.27 5.04 -5.59
N SER A 236 -8.35 5.82 -5.72
CA SER A 236 -8.39 7.10 -6.45
C SER A 236 -8.41 8.29 -5.47
N LEU A 237 -9.02 9.42 -5.85
CA LEU A 237 -9.26 10.59 -5.00
C LEU A 237 -10.30 10.36 -3.87
N HIS A 238 -10.18 9.27 -3.12
CA HIS A 238 -11.02 8.94 -1.97
C HIS A 238 -10.34 9.41 -0.66
N PRO A 239 -11.08 9.89 0.37
CA PRO A 239 -10.47 10.39 1.61
C PRO A 239 -9.49 9.42 2.28
N CYS A 240 -9.80 8.12 2.30
CA CYS A 240 -8.88 7.12 2.86
C CYS A 240 -7.63 6.93 2.00
N ALA A 241 -7.71 7.08 0.67
CA ALA A 241 -6.58 6.85 -0.25
C ALA A 241 -5.40 7.79 -0.03
N GLY A 242 -5.58 8.86 0.75
CA GLY A 242 -4.48 9.72 1.14
C GLY A 242 -3.42 8.99 1.96
N HIS A 243 -3.73 7.84 2.58
CA HIS A 243 -2.76 7.04 3.33
C HIS A 243 -1.57 6.61 2.45
N PHE A 244 -1.82 6.11 1.24
CA PHE A 244 -0.78 5.72 0.26
C PHE A 244 0.25 6.83 -0.04
N ILE A 245 -0.15 8.10 0.03
CA ILE A 245 0.76 9.23 -0.13
C ILE A 245 1.34 9.64 1.24
N ALA A 246 0.49 9.73 2.25
CA ALA A 246 0.85 10.20 3.58
C ALA A 246 1.96 9.38 4.23
N GLU A 247 1.95 8.07 4.00
CA GLU A 247 2.80 7.13 4.71
C GLU A 247 4.29 7.34 4.46
N HIS A 248 4.70 7.57 3.21
CA HIS A 248 6.12 7.56 2.82
C HIS A 248 6.60 8.73 1.96
N TYR A 249 5.71 9.65 1.57
CA TYR A 249 6.15 10.87 0.89
C TYR A 249 6.60 11.94 1.90
N VAL A 250 7.76 12.54 1.63
CA VAL A 250 8.35 13.57 2.47
C VAL A 250 7.75 14.93 2.11
N PHE A 251 6.82 15.42 2.92
CA PHE A 251 6.23 16.75 2.71
C PHE A 251 7.17 17.86 3.17
N ALA A 252 7.15 19.00 2.46
CA ALA A 252 8.04 20.15 2.71
C ALA A 252 7.98 20.66 4.16
N GLN A 253 6.81 20.59 4.79
CA GLN A 253 6.62 20.97 6.20
C GLN A 253 7.40 20.10 7.19
N HIS A 254 7.79 18.88 6.79
CA HIS A 254 8.57 17.95 7.58
C HIS A 254 10.05 17.89 7.15
N SER A 255 10.45 18.73 6.18
CA SER A 255 11.74 18.63 5.48
C SER A 255 12.37 19.99 5.15
N LYS A 256 11.97 21.07 5.84
CA LYS A 256 12.44 22.46 5.58
C LYS A 256 13.97 22.65 5.61
N SER A 257 14.75 21.66 6.06
CA SER A 257 16.22 21.67 6.14
C SER A 257 16.93 20.67 5.21
N LEU A 258 16.23 20.01 4.27
CA LEU A 258 16.80 18.91 3.49
C LEU A 258 17.08 19.29 2.03
N GLU A 259 18.36 19.31 1.65
CA GLU A 259 18.78 19.41 0.25
C GLU A 259 18.64 18.06 -0.45
N ARG A 260 17.98 18.02 -1.62
CA ARG A 260 17.90 16.82 -2.47
C ARG A 260 19.27 16.50 -3.10
N GLY A 261 19.49 15.24 -3.44
CA GLY A 261 20.73 14.82 -4.14
C GLY A 261 21.99 14.75 -3.29
N LYS A 262 21.92 15.05 -1.99
CA LYS A 262 23.02 14.81 -1.04
C LYS A 262 22.55 13.87 0.08
N PRO A 263 23.41 12.94 0.53
CA PRO A 263 23.17 12.17 1.74
C PRO A 263 22.98 13.10 2.94
N VAL A 264 21.85 13.01 3.64
CA VAL A 264 21.56 13.84 4.82
C VAL A 264 21.70 13.04 6.12
N SER A 265 22.30 13.66 7.14
CA SER A 265 22.42 13.10 8.50
C SER A 265 22.01 14.16 9.54
N PRO A 266 21.02 13.88 10.42
CA PRO A 266 20.19 12.67 10.44
C PRO A 266 19.29 12.60 9.20
N PRO A 267 18.88 11.39 8.77
CA PRO A 267 18.02 11.21 7.59
C PRO A 267 16.66 11.91 7.79
N PRO A 268 15.99 12.35 6.71
CA PRO A 268 14.58 12.74 6.75
C PRO A 268 13.73 11.69 7.47
N PRO A 269 12.70 12.11 8.22
CA PRO A 269 11.55 11.25 8.48
C PRO A 269 11.01 10.73 7.13
N GLU A 270 10.91 9.41 7.01
CA GLU A 270 10.47 8.72 5.78
C GLU A 270 9.21 7.87 5.98
N THR A 271 8.67 7.89 7.21
CA THR A 271 7.43 7.23 7.59
C THR A 271 6.62 8.19 8.46
N PHE A 272 5.37 8.45 8.11
CA PHE A 272 4.51 9.39 8.82
C PHE A 272 3.22 8.72 9.30
N SER A 273 2.82 9.03 10.53
CA SER A 273 1.55 8.55 11.08
C SER A 273 0.40 9.53 10.78
N TYR A 274 -0.82 9.08 11.02
CA TYR A 274 -2.09 9.79 11.01
C TYR A 274 -2.96 9.22 12.13
N TYR A 275 -3.37 10.08 13.07
CA TYR A 275 -4.10 9.69 14.27
C TYR A 275 -5.59 10.05 14.22
N GLY A 276 -6.12 10.34 13.03
CA GLY A 276 -7.50 10.83 12.87
C GLY A 276 -8.55 9.73 12.66
N VAL A 277 -9.79 10.16 12.46
CA VAL A 277 -10.99 9.31 12.45
C VAL A 277 -11.05 8.28 11.32
N LEU A 278 -10.37 8.52 10.20
CA LEU A 278 -10.41 7.58 9.05
C LEU A 278 -9.81 6.21 9.40
N ASN A 279 -9.00 6.12 10.47
CA ASN A 279 -8.53 4.87 11.06
C ASN A 279 -9.63 3.87 11.39
N LEU A 280 -10.85 4.35 11.67
CA LEU A 280 -12.03 3.52 11.90
C LEU A 280 -12.31 2.57 10.72
N PHE A 281 -12.05 3.02 9.49
CA PHE A 281 -12.29 2.25 8.26
C PHE A 281 -11.05 1.47 7.80
N THR A 282 -9.88 1.78 8.35
CA THR A 282 -8.59 1.40 7.77
C THR A 282 -7.71 0.64 8.75
N TYR A 283 -8.32 -0.15 9.65
CA TYR A 283 -7.59 -1.01 10.59
C TYR A 283 -6.45 -0.25 11.31
N ASN A 284 -6.70 0.98 11.77
CA ASN A 284 -5.69 1.80 12.43
C ASN A 284 -4.33 1.94 11.69
N VAL A 285 -4.26 1.70 10.37
CA VAL A 285 -3.00 1.75 9.60
C VAL A 285 -2.32 3.12 9.69
N GLY A 286 -3.10 4.18 9.95
CA GLY A 286 -2.56 5.51 10.19
C GLY A 286 -1.57 5.56 11.35
N LEU A 287 -1.60 4.63 12.32
CA LEU A 287 -0.49 4.44 13.26
C LEU A 287 0.69 3.74 12.56
N HIS A 288 1.20 4.38 11.51
CA HIS A 288 2.05 3.75 10.51
C HIS A 288 3.48 3.56 11.02
N ASN A 289 4.01 4.52 11.78
CA ASN A 289 5.29 4.33 12.47
C ASN A 289 5.23 3.16 13.44
N GLU A 290 4.16 3.07 14.23
CA GLU A 290 3.93 2.00 15.18
C GLU A 290 3.82 0.64 14.49
N HIS A 291 3.10 0.60 13.36
CA HIS A 291 2.96 -0.59 12.52
C HIS A 291 4.30 -1.05 11.92
N HIS A 292 5.07 -0.15 11.30
CA HIS A 292 6.39 -0.49 10.77
C HIS A 292 7.39 -0.90 11.87
N ASP A 293 7.30 -0.28 13.04
CA ASP A 293 8.11 -0.67 14.19
C ASP A 293 7.72 -2.04 14.73
N PHE A 294 6.45 -2.42 14.71
CA PHE A 294 5.98 -3.69 15.25
C PHE A 294 4.90 -4.33 14.36
N PRO A 295 5.26 -4.86 13.17
CA PRO A 295 4.30 -5.44 12.22
C PRO A 295 3.71 -6.77 12.70
N ALA A 296 4.11 -7.24 13.89
CA ALA A 296 3.54 -8.41 14.56
C ALA A 296 2.51 -8.02 15.64
N ILE A 297 2.31 -6.73 15.90
CA ILE A 297 1.25 -6.19 16.75
C ILE A 297 0.07 -5.83 15.84
N PRO A 298 -1.14 -6.37 16.10
CA PRO A 298 -2.28 -6.13 15.23
C PRO A 298 -2.85 -4.73 15.39
N TRP A 299 -3.55 -4.27 14.36
CA TRP A 299 -4.25 -2.99 14.30
C TRP A 299 -5.01 -2.58 15.57
N SER A 300 -5.68 -3.53 16.22
CA SER A 300 -6.50 -3.29 17.42
C SER A 300 -5.68 -2.85 18.64
N ARG A 301 -4.36 -3.12 18.63
CA ARG A 301 -3.43 -2.88 19.73
C ARG A 301 -2.40 -1.79 19.43
N LEU A 302 -2.40 -1.20 18.23
CA LEU A 302 -1.46 -0.14 17.87
C LEU A 302 -1.59 1.09 18.78
N TRP A 303 -2.80 1.48 19.16
CA TRP A 303 -3.00 2.55 20.14
C TRP A 303 -2.40 2.21 21.51
N LYS A 304 -2.48 0.93 21.91
CA LYS A 304 -1.86 0.49 23.17
C LYS A 304 -0.35 0.54 23.09
N LEU A 305 0.24 0.13 21.95
CA LEU A 305 1.66 0.29 21.68
C LEU A 305 2.08 1.78 21.75
N ASN A 306 1.37 2.66 21.05
CA ASN A 306 1.62 4.10 21.11
C ASN A 306 1.56 4.64 22.54
N SER A 307 0.59 4.19 23.35
CA SER A 307 0.47 4.65 24.74
C SER A 307 1.60 4.18 25.67
N ILE A 308 2.18 2.99 25.41
CA ILE A 308 3.26 2.43 26.24
C ILE A 308 4.59 3.09 25.89
N ALA A 309 4.85 3.30 24.61
CA ALA A 309 6.11 3.81 24.09
C ALA A 309 5.97 5.21 23.48
N ASN A 310 5.12 6.05 24.08
CA ASN A 310 4.70 7.32 23.49
C ASN A 310 5.88 8.28 23.29
N GLU A 311 6.86 8.23 24.19
CA GLU A 311 8.11 8.99 24.13
C GLU A 311 8.96 8.70 22.88
N PHE A 312 8.72 7.58 22.18
CA PHE A 312 9.36 7.28 20.89
C PHE A 312 8.57 7.80 19.67
N TYR A 313 7.31 8.19 19.86
CA TYR A 313 6.40 8.60 18.78
C TYR A 313 5.95 10.07 18.87
N SER A 314 5.89 10.67 20.06
CA SER A 314 5.29 11.99 20.31
C SER A 314 5.96 13.13 19.53
N GLU A 315 7.26 13.01 19.28
CA GLU A 315 8.07 14.00 18.55
C GLU A 315 8.15 13.69 17.04
N LEU A 316 7.61 12.56 16.59
CA LEU A 316 7.63 12.22 15.17
C LEU A 316 6.60 13.07 14.40
N PRO A 317 6.94 13.52 13.19
CA PRO A 317 5.98 14.20 12.33
C PRO A 317 4.83 13.27 11.95
N TYR A 318 3.63 13.83 11.89
CA TYR A 318 2.41 13.12 11.49
C TYR A 318 1.49 14.03 10.68
N HIS A 319 0.61 13.42 9.91
CA HIS A 319 -0.43 14.09 9.14
C HIS A 319 -1.71 14.22 9.96
N ARG A 320 -2.36 15.39 9.88
CA ARG A 320 -3.67 15.64 10.53
C ARG A 320 -4.87 15.31 9.65
N SER A 321 -4.67 15.22 8.33
CA SER A 321 -5.75 14.96 7.36
C SER A 321 -5.20 14.31 6.10
N TRP A 322 -5.69 13.10 5.77
CA TRP A 322 -5.38 12.43 4.50
C TRP A 322 -5.98 13.14 3.29
N VAL A 323 -7.15 13.78 3.43
CA VAL A 323 -7.68 14.66 2.38
C VAL A 323 -6.74 15.85 2.14
N GLY A 324 -6.22 16.43 3.23
CA GLY A 324 -5.22 17.51 3.15
C GLY A 324 -3.92 17.07 2.48
N VAL A 325 -3.48 15.82 2.73
CA VAL A 325 -2.33 15.20 2.05
C VAL A 325 -2.56 15.11 0.54
N ILE A 326 -3.71 14.59 0.10
CA ILE A 326 -4.04 14.50 -1.34
C ILE A 326 -4.01 15.90 -1.97
N TRP A 327 -4.67 16.86 -1.33
CA TRP A 327 -4.71 18.24 -1.80
C TRP A 327 -3.32 18.85 -1.92
N GLN A 328 -2.52 18.76 -0.86
CA GLN A 328 -1.16 19.30 -0.85
C GLN A 328 -0.27 18.60 -1.88
N PHE A 329 -0.36 17.28 -2.02
CA PHE A 329 0.38 16.53 -3.03
C PHE A 329 0.08 17.05 -4.44
N ILE A 330 -1.18 17.29 -4.78
CA ILE A 330 -1.56 17.76 -6.12
C ILE A 330 -1.12 19.21 -6.36
N TRP A 331 -1.36 20.11 -5.41
CA TRP A 331 -1.24 21.56 -5.64
C TRP A 331 0.11 22.17 -5.25
N ASP A 332 0.82 21.60 -4.29
CA ASP A 332 2.10 22.15 -3.83
C ASP A 332 3.21 21.78 -4.81
N GLY A 333 3.80 22.76 -5.50
CA GLY A 333 4.93 22.53 -6.42
C GLY A 333 6.20 22.00 -5.75
N LYS A 334 6.28 22.02 -4.41
CA LYS A 334 7.42 21.47 -3.65
C LYS A 334 7.23 20.00 -3.27
N VAL A 335 6.03 19.45 -3.47
CA VAL A 335 5.68 18.06 -3.16
C VAL A 335 5.33 17.32 -4.45
N GLY A 336 5.80 16.08 -4.58
CA GLY A 336 5.54 15.26 -5.75
C GLY A 336 6.24 13.92 -5.67
N LEU A 337 6.31 13.21 -6.79
CA LEU A 337 6.80 11.83 -6.85
C LEU A 337 8.28 11.69 -6.46
N TRP A 338 9.06 12.77 -6.60
CA TRP A 338 10.45 12.88 -6.16
C TRP A 338 10.64 12.93 -4.64
N CYS A 339 9.59 13.19 -3.88
CA CYS A 339 9.66 13.37 -2.42
C CYS A 339 9.67 12.03 -1.69
N ARG A 340 10.62 11.16 -2.02
CA ARG A 340 10.81 9.83 -1.42
C ARG A 340 12.26 9.66 -0.98
N VAL A 341 12.46 8.91 0.09
CA VAL A 341 13.80 8.54 0.56
C VAL A 341 14.23 7.24 -0.12
N LYS A 342 15.40 7.26 -0.76
CA LYS A 342 16.02 6.13 -1.45
C LYS A 342 17.36 5.73 -0.80
N ARG A 343 17.68 4.43 -0.92
CA ARG A 343 18.93 3.79 -0.52
C ARG A 343 19.45 2.99 -1.71
N LYS A 344 20.76 3.10 -2.00
CA LYS A 344 21.39 2.35 -3.11
C LYS A 344 21.58 0.88 -2.80
N GLU A 345 21.89 0.56 -1.55
CA GLU A 345 22.26 -0.77 -1.10
C GLU A 345 21.62 -1.06 0.25
N GLY A 346 21.50 -2.35 0.58
CA GLY A 346 20.83 -2.83 1.80
C GLY A 346 19.53 -3.59 1.49
N GLY A 347 18.87 -4.11 2.52
CA GLY A 347 17.60 -4.83 2.35
C GLY A 347 17.72 -6.29 1.92
N ARG A 348 16.58 -6.99 1.92
CA ARG A 348 16.45 -8.39 1.48
C ARG A 348 15.04 -8.61 0.93
N MET A 349 14.95 -9.26 -0.22
CA MET A 349 13.67 -9.68 -0.80
C MET A 349 12.98 -10.73 0.10
N VAL A 350 11.66 -10.63 0.22
CA VAL A 350 10.82 -11.64 0.87
C VAL A 350 10.08 -12.44 -0.20
N ILE A 351 10.50 -13.70 -0.39
CA ILE A 351 9.88 -14.62 -1.37
C ILE A 351 8.87 -15.51 -0.65
N MET A 352 7.74 -15.79 -1.29
CA MET A 352 6.81 -16.80 -0.80
C MET A 352 7.38 -18.20 -1.06
N THR A 353 7.69 -18.93 0.02
CA THR A 353 7.88 -20.39 -0.01
C THR A 353 6.56 -21.12 0.05
#